data_AF-A0A9D6SU05-F1
#
_entry.id   AF-A0A9D6SU05-F1
#
_cell.length_a   1.000
_cell.length_b   1.000
_cell.length_c   1.000
_cell.angle_alpha   90.00
_cell.angle_beta   90.00
_cell.angle_gamma   90.00
#
_symmetry.space_group_name_H-M   'P 1'
#
loop_
_entity.id
_entity.type
_entity.pdbx_description
1 polymer ?
#
loop_
_entity_poly.entity_id
_entity_poly.type
_entity_poly.pdbx_seq_one_letter_code
_entity_poly.pdbx_strand_id
1 'polypeptide(L)'
;MQPSLLVNRMLRSIRFDATVYQEVKGDTTANWQAFLIVILAGLATGVGIGIAGFFKMAGAWSVLGMVMILIASLITWFTWSFFIYLIGTKIFKCAGTSVTLGTLVRTIGFSFSPGVLAVFVFVPAVGGFIWFVAFIGILVAGIVAVRHALNLPVARSTVTCLTSWFACVIIFVVAITSSSVRLLNGGWTLGSGFDSNLNSIVKPYRFSLGAWEAAAIRDELGQWLRSGDGNVEVTDDVFTEYITASPERNVSLESQVEKILGRQIEETLNAQDIYGFPPVNLNLGALPRLLVVSPRDKIESIREIMLLPGLSLREIEEIEARADELGVSSLIVRLGGFGGVYPSFVSNSEDLHSTINTAVEEWVHQYLAFKPLGFRYVLDLIGVARNYEIATINETVASMVSEEISAIIADRYYPEHEKPVTDATDLDRELRLIRQAVDDYLSRGEIEAAEKFMEEKRQSLESKGYHIRKLNQAYFAWYGTYADEPSSVSPIGVELRRLRGESSSLKGFLDSVSVMTSRQDLVDTLESLNQ
;
A
#
# COMPACT_ATOMS: atom_id res chain seq x y z
N MET A 1 36.05 -9.91 33.09
CA MET A 1 34.57 -9.97 33.06
C MET A 1 34.18 -10.71 31.78
N GLN A 2 33.36 -11.77 31.86
CA GLN A 2 32.87 -12.41 30.64
C GLN A 2 31.92 -11.44 29.93
N PRO A 3 32.09 -11.21 28.60
CA PRO A 3 31.16 -10.35 27.87
C PRO A 3 29.74 -10.93 27.93
N SER A 4 28.73 -10.05 27.96
CA SER A 4 27.33 -10.48 27.91
C SER A 4 27.08 -11.30 26.64
N LEU A 5 26.07 -12.19 26.67
CA LEU A 5 25.73 -13.07 25.55
C LEU A 5 25.60 -12.30 24.22
N LEU A 6 24.98 -11.12 24.25
CA LEU A 6 24.85 -10.22 23.11
C LEU A 6 26.22 -9.77 22.58
N VAL A 7 27.09 -9.25 23.45
CA VAL A 7 28.42 -8.76 23.07
C VAL A 7 29.28 -9.89 22.49
N ASN A 8 29.19 -11.09 23.07
CA ASN A 8 29.89 -12.26 22.54
C ASN A 8 29.44 -12.60 21.11
N ARG A 9 28.12 -12.67 20.87
CA ARG A 9 27.54 -12.92 19.55
C ARG A 9 27.90 -11.82 18.54
N MET A 10 27.91 -10.55 18.95
CA MET A 10 28.33 -9.43 18.10
C MET A 10 29.82 -9.54 17.70
N LEU A 11 30.71 -9.81 18.65
CA LEU A 11 32.14 -9.97 18.37
C LEU A 11 32.42 -11.14 17.43
N ARG A 12 31.66 -12.22 17.55
CA ARG A 12 31.72 -13.36 16.63
C ARG A 12 31.22 -12.99 15.23
N SER A 13 30.10 -12.27 15.14
CA SER A 13 29.60 -11.73 13.87
C SER A 13 30.61 -10.80 13.18
N ILE A 14 31.27 -9.90 13.93
CA ILE A 14 32.32 -9.01 13.42
C ILE A 14 33.53 -9.79 12.87
N ARG A 15 33.82 -10.95 13.45
CA ARG A 15 34.88 -11.87 12.99
C ARG A 15 34.42 -12.85 11.91
N PHE A 16 33.19 -12.70 11.41
CA PHE A 16 32.57 -13.56 10.41
C PHE A 16 32.48 -15.04 10.85
N ASP A 17 32.35 -15.28 12.15
CA ASP A 17 32.16 -16.62 12.69
C ASP A 17 30.76 -17.14 12.31
N ALA A 18 30.74 -18.07 11.37
CA ALA A 18 29.54 -18.72 10.87
C ALA A 18 28.61 -19.30 11.96
N THR A 19 29.18 -19.75 13.08
CA THR A 19 28.45 -20.46 14.11
C THR A 19 27.43 -19.57 14.84
N VAL A 20 27.64 -18.25 14.89
CA VAL A 20 26.66 -17.33 15.49
C VAL A 20 25.34 -17.33 14.71
N TYR A 21 25.38 -17.46 13.38
CA TYR A 21 24.17 -17.41 12.57
C TYR A 21 23.34 -18.68 12.71
N GLN A 22 23.97 -19.83 12.95
CA GLN A 22 23.25 -21.08 13.25
C GLN A 22 22.60 -21.04 14.63
N GLU A 23 23.30 -20.48 15.63
CA GLU A 23 22.76 -20.29 16.98
C GLU A 23 21.52 -19.40 16.97
N VAL A 24 21.61 -18.24 16.32
CA VAL A 24 20.50 -17.29 16.32
C VAL A 24 19.37 -17.73 15.40
N LYS A 25 19.61 -18.52 14.35
CA LYS A 25 18.59 -18.99 13.38
C LYS A 25 17.36 -19.61 14.05
N GLY A 26 17.55 -20.39 15.11
CA GLY A 26 16.48 -21.05 15.88
C GLY A 26 16.04 -20.30 17.15
N ASP A 27 16.84 -19.35 17.64
CA ASP A 27 16.62 -18.64 18.90
C ASP A 27 15.67 -17.43 18.70
N THR A 28 14.37 -17.63 18.92
CA THR A 28 13.36 -16.56 18.79
C THR A 28 13.55 -15.42 19.80
N THR A 29 14.23 -15.66 20.93
CA THR A 29 14.53 -14.62 21.93
C THR A 29 15.58 -13.63 21.43
N ALA A 30 16.35 -13.99 20.39
CA ALA A 30 17.36 -13.13 19.80
C ALA A 30 16.79 -12.10 18.78
N ASN A 31 15.48 -12.05 18.56
CA ASN A 31 14.84 -10.99 17.76
C ASN A 31 15.15 -9.58 18.31
N TRP A 32 15.03 -9.41 19.63
CA TRP A 32 15.36 -8.15 20.30
C TRP A 32 16.87 -7.84 20.24
N GLN A 33 17.72 -8.87 20.27
CA GLN A 33 19.17 -8.70 20.11
C GLN A 33 19.51 -8.18 18.71
N ALA A 34 18.90 -8.73 17.66
CA ALA A 34 19.07 -8.27 16.28
C ALA A 34 18.62 -6.81 16.11
N PHE A 35 17.46 -6.44 16.67
CA PHE A 35 16.97 -5.06 16.68
C PHE A 35 17.95 -4.10 17.37
N LEU A 36 18.45 -4.45 18.56
CA LEU A 36 19.43 -3.65 19.29
C LEU A 36 20.73 -3.47 18.49
N ILE A 37 21.22 -4.50 17.80
CA ILE A 37 22.45 -4.41 16.99
C ILE A 37 22.26 -3.39 15.86
N VAL A 38 21.11 -3.39 15.19
CA VAL A 38 20.82 -2.46 14.11
C VAL A 38 20.69 -1.03 14.64
N ILE A 39 20.06 -0.84 15.81
CA ILE A 39 20.05 0.47 16.49
C ILE A 39 21.47 0.92 16.80
N LEU A 40 22.31 0.06 17.37
CA LEU A 40 23.70 0.40 17.70
C LEU A 40 24.51 0.77 16.46
N ALA A 41 24.36 0.04 15.36
CA ALA A 41 25.02 0.35 14.09
C ALA A 41 24.52 1.67 13.47
N GLY A 42 23.20 1.91 13.51
CA GLY A 42 22.58 3.16 13.03
C GLY A 42 23.01 4.36 13.87
N LEU A 43 23.00 4.24 15.20
CA LEU A 43 23.50 5.26 16.12
C LEU A 43 24.99 5.51 15.95
N ALA A 44 25.82 4.46 15.82
CA ALA A 44 27.24 4.60 15.55
C ALA A 44 27.48 5.41 14.27
N THR A 45 26.76 5.08 13.19
CA THR A 45 26.83 5.81 11.92
C THR A 45 26.36 7.26 12.08
N GLY A 46 25.22 7.48 12.74
CA GLY A 46 24.67 8.80 13.00
C GLY A 46 25.64 9.67 13.81
N VAL A 47 26.19 9.15 14.91
CA VAL A 47 27.17 9.84 15.75
C VAL A 47 28.44 10.15 14.96
N GLY A 48 28.98 9.18 14.21
CA GLY A 48 30.18 9.37 13.40
C GLY A 48 30.01 10.49 12.36
N ILE A 49 28.87 10.52 11.66
CA ILE A 49 28.53 11.57 10.68
C ILE A 49 28.21 12.90 11.38
N GLY A 50 27.48 12.87 12.50
CA GLY A 50 27.11 14.06 13.27
C GLY A 50 28.32 14.80 13.82
N ILE A 51 29.29 14.07 14.37
CA ILE A 51 30.57 14.63 14.83
C ILE A 51 31.36 15.17 13.62
N ALA A 52 31.45 14.44 12.51
CA ALA A 52 32.11 14.91 11.28
C ALA A 52 31.50 16.20 10.71
N GLY A 53 30.15 16.31 10.73
CA GLY A 53 29.39 17.46 10.26
C GLY A 53 29.47 18.67 11.21
N PHE A 54 29.60 18.43 12.51
CA PHE A 54 29.84 19.47 13.51
C PHE A 54 31.16 20.21 13.26
N PHE A 55 32.23 19.50 12.91
CA PHE A 55 33.52 20.10 12.52
C PHE A 55 33.47 20.90 11.19
N LYS A 56 32.42 20.73 10.37
CA LYS A 56 32.20 21.44 9.11
C LYS A 56 31.12 22.55 9.18
N MET A 57 30.76 23.01 10.39
CA MET A 57 29.75 24.07 10.63
C MET A 57 28.33 23.76 10.10
N ALA A 58 27.91 22.49 10.07
CA ALA A 58 26.54 22.10 9.77
C ALA A 58 25.70 21.95 11.07
N GLY A 59 25.42 23.08 11.75
CA GLY A 59 24.51 23.09 12.92
C GLY A 59 23.07 22.70 12.58
N ALA A 60 22.29 22.27 13.59
CA ALA A 60 20.89 21.79 13.58
C ALA A 60 20.55 20.59 12.65
N TRP A 61 21.12 20.55 11.45
CA TRP A 61 21.03 19.45 10.49
C TRP A 61 21.69 18.15 10.99
N SER A 62 22.58 18.23 11.99
CA SER A 62 23.29 17.06 12.54
C SER A 62 22.42 16.14 13.39
N VAL A 63 21.56 16.68 14.27
CA VAL A 63 20.71 15.86 15.17
C VAL A 63 19.53 15.24 14.41
N LEU A 64 18.85 16.03 13.57
CA LEU A 64 17.80 15.49 12.70
C LEU A 64 18.37 14.44 11.74
N GLY A 65 19.56 14.69 11.18
CA GLY A 65 20.29 13.71 10.37
C GLY A 65 20.58 12.40 11.10
N MET A 66 20.97 12.45 12.38
CA MET A 66 21.17 11.25 13.21
C MET A 66 19.90 10.41 13.36
N VAL A 67 18.76 11.05 13.63
CA VAL A 67 17.46 10.37 13.75
C VAL A 67 17.05 9.75 12.40
N MET A 68 17.21 10.49 11.31
CA MET A 68 16.91 9.99 9.97
C MET A 68 17.79 8.81 9.57
N ILE A 69 19.08 8.81 9.92
CA ILE A 69 19.99 7.68 9.68
C ILE A 69 19.58 6.45 10.49
N LEU A 70 19.15 6.63 11.74
CA LEU A 70 18.66 5.52 12.56
C LEU A 70 17.40 4.90 11.96
N ILE A 71 16.42 5.73 11.58
CA ILE A 71 15.19 5.28 10.91
C ILE A 71 15.52 4.56 9.61
N ALA A 72 16.38 5.16 8.76
CA ALA A 72 16.80 4.56 7.51
C ALA A 72 17.53 3.22 7.71
N SER A 73 18.31 3.06 8.79
CA SER A 73 18.99 1.80 9.11
C SER A 73 18.01 0.69 9.47
N LEU A 74 16.97 1.02 10.25
CA LEU A 74 15.89 0.08 10.59
C LEU A 74 15.09 -0.33 9.36
N ILE A 75 14.70 0.65 8.52
CA ILE A 75 14.00 0.38 7.26
C ILE A 75 14.88 -0.51 6.36
N THR A 76 16.14 -0.14 6.15
CA THR A 76 17.08 -0.92 5.32
C THR A 76 17.21 -2.35 5.81
N TRP A 77 17.34 -2.56 7.12
CA TRP A 77 17.43 -3.90 7.71
C TRP A 77 16.20 -4.74 7.38
N PHE A 78 14.99 -4.23 7.63
CA PHE A 78 13.76 -4.95 7.34
C PHE A 78 13.57 -5.19 5.84
N THR A 79 13.76 -4.17 5.00
CA THR A 79 13.63 -4.27 3.55
C THR A 79 14.63 -5.26 2.97
N TRP A 80 15.89 -5.25 3.45
CA TRP A 80 16.91 -6.18 2.98
C TRP A 80 16.62 -7.62 3.40
N SER A 81 16.20 -7.83 4.65
CA SER A 81 15.73 -9.15 5.11
C SER A 81 14.55 -9.67 4.30
N PHE A 82 13.62 -8.79 3.92
CA PHE A 82 12.49 -9.11 3.06
C PHE A 82 12.92 -9.51 1.65
N PHE A 83 13.80 -8.74 0.99
CA PHE A 83 14.30 -9.12 -0.34
C PHE A 83 15.14 -10.39 -0.32
N ILE A 84 15.92 -10.62 0.73
CA ILE A 84 16.66 -11.87 0.92
C ILE A 84 15.69 -13.03 1.07
N TYR A 85 14.60 -12.85 1.81
CA TYR A 85 13.54 -13.85 1.93
C TYR A 85 12.93 -14.15 0.57
N LEU A 86 12.50 -13.14 -0.18
CA LEU A 86 11.91 -13.31 -1.51
C LEU A 86 12.87 -14.02 -2.48
N ILE A 87 14.05 -13.44 -2.69
CA ILE A 87 15.02 -13.94 -3.68
C ILE A 87 15.57 -15.32 -3.25
N GLY A 88 15.88 -15.47 -1.97
CA GLY A 88 16.49 -16.68 -1.42
C GLY A 88 15.55 -17.89 -1.36
N THR A 89 14.26 -17.68 -1.11
CA THR A 89 13.28 -18.77 -0.99
C THR A 89 12.52 -19.07 -2.28
N LYS A 90 12.39 -18.09 -3.20
CA LYS A 90 11.65 -18.26 -4.46
C LYS A 90 12.55 -18.47 -5.67
N ILE A 91 13.65 -17.71 -5.81
CA ILE A 91 14.50 -17.74 -7.00
C ILE A 91 15.64 -18.75 -6.87
N PHE A 92 16.35 -18.73 -5.74
CA PHE A 92 17.54 -19.57 -5.52
C PHE A 92 17.30 -20.75 -4.56
N LYS A 93 16.06 -21.23 -4.46
CA LYS A 93 15.66 -22.32 -3.56
C LYS A 93 16.53 -23.57 -3.77
N CYS A 94 16.96 -24.18 -2.66
CA CYS A 94 17.63 -25.49 -2.65
C CYS A 94 16.82 -26.50 -1.83
N ALA A 95 17.17 -27.79 -1.93
CA ALA A 95 16.66 -28.80 -0.99
C ALA A 95 17.04 -28.39 0.45
N GLY A 96 16.04 -28.20 1.33
CA GLY A 96 16.24 -27.75 2.72
C GLY A 96 16.12 -26.23 2.96
N THR A 97 15.67 -25.44 1.97
CA THR A 97 15.33 -24.02 2.16
C THR A 97 13.89 -23.88 2.68
N SER A 98 13.71 -24.07 3.99
CA SER A 98 12.47 -23.76 4.73
C SER A 98 12.80 -22.77 5.85
N VAL A 99 12.50 -21.50 5.64
CA VAL A 99 12.92 -20.43 6.54
C VAL A 99 11.86 -19.35 6.57
N THR A 100 11.52 -18.87 7.76
CA THR A 100 10.54 -17.79 7.93
C THR A 100 11.23 -16.44 7.77
N LEU A 101 10.44 -15.40 7.44
CA LEU A 101 10.93 -14.02 7.39
C LEU A 101 11.57 -13.63 8.74
N GLY A 102 10.96 -14.02 9.86
CA GLY A 102 11.50 -13.74 11.20
C GLY A 102 12.90 -14.32 11.45
N THR A 103 13.21 -15.50 10.91
CA THR A 103 14.57 -16.06 10.97
C THR A 103 15.57 -15.18 10.22
N LEU A 104 15.21 -14.67 9.04
CA LEU A 104 16.09 -13.80 8.25
C LEU A 104 16.24 -12.41 8.83
N VAL A 105 15.16 -11.81 9.33
CA VAL A 105 15.20 -10.54 10.07
C VAL A 105 16.23 -10.63 11.19
N ARG A 106 16.20 -11.72 11.97
CA ARG A 106 17.17 -11.93 13.05
C ARG A 106 18.60 -12.14 12.55
N THR A 107 18.84 -13.10 11.65
CA THR A 107 20.21 -13.43 11.21
C THR A 107 20.88 -12.26 10.48
N ILE A 108 20.12 -11.53 9.67
CA ILE A 108 20.60 -10.31 9.00
C ILE A 108 20.82 -9.18 10.00
N GLY A 109 19.98 -9.03 11.04
CA GLY A 109 20.24 -8.02 12.07
C GLY A 109 21.59 -8.22 12.78
N PHE A 110 21.99 -9.48 13.01
CA PHE A 110 23.34 -9.77 13.51
C PHE A 110 24.46 -9.40 12.53
N SER A 111 24.21 -9.43 11.22
CA SER A 111 25.20 -9.04 10.22
C SER A 111 25.49 -7.54 10.20
N PHE A 112 24.69 -6.71 10.88
CA PHE A 112 24.97 -5.28 11.08
C PHE A 112 26.04 -5.01 12.15
N SER A 113 26.51 -6.03 12.88
CA SER A 113 27.51 -5.86 13.95
C SER A 113 28.79 -5.11 13.54
N PRO A 114 29.39 -5.34 12.34
CA PRO A 114 30.52 -4.54 11.85
C PRO A 114 30.21 -3.04 11.74
N GLY A 115 28.95 -2.67 11.53
CA GLY A 115 28.49 -1.28 11.43
C GLY A 115 28.71 -0.45 12.69
N VAL A 116 28.89 -1.08 13.85
CA VAL A 116 29.24 -0.35 15.10
C VAL A 116 30.58 0.38 14.97
N LEU A 117 31.49 -0.09 14.11
CA LEU A 117 32.76 0.58 13.82
C LEU A 117 32.57 1.95 13.15
N ALA A 118 31.40 2.22 12.55
CA ALA A 118 31.09 3.48 11.90
C ALA A 118 31.07 4.69 12.87
N VAL A 119 31.11 4.45 14.19
CA VAL A 119 31.29 5.52 15.17
C VAL A 119 32.58 6.31 14.95
N PHE A 120 33.63 5.70 14.40
CA PHE A 120 34.92 6.35 14.16
C PHE A 120 35.03 7.09 12.82
N VAL A 121 33.92 7.23 12.07
CA VAL A 121 33.90 7.92 10.78
C VAL A 121 34.24 9.41 10.90
N PHE A 122 34.14 9.99 12.09
CA PHE A 122 34.55 11.37 12.32
C PHE A 122 36.06 11.64 12.19
N VAL A 123 36.91 10.60 12.20
CA VAL A 123 38.36 10.77 12.14
C VAL A 123 38.76 11.32 10.76
N PRO A 124 39.38 12.52 10.68
CA PRO A 124 39.80 13.09 9.40
C PRO A 124 40.75 12.16 8.64
N ALA A 125 40.67 12.17 7.30
CA ALA A 125 41.42 11.34 6.35
C ALA A 125 41.16 9.81 6.41
N VAL A 126 40.89 9.24 7.58
CA VAL A 126 40.71 7.78 7.78
C VAL A 126 39.24 7.38 7.87
N GLY A 127 38.35 8.31 8.25
CA GLY A 127 36.93 8.03 8.48
C GLY A 127 36.21 7.41 7.28
N GLY A 128 36.48 7.87 6.06
CA GLY A 128 35.91 7.27 4.84
C GLY A 128 36.36 5.82 4.63
N PHE A 129 37.61 5.51 4.95
CA PHE A 129 38.13 4.14 4.89
C PHE A 129 37.48 3.24 5.96
N ILE A 130 37.31 3.75 7.19
CA ILE A 130 36.61 3.02 8.26
C ILE A 130 35.17 2.71 7.87
N TRP A 131 34.45 3.70 7.31
CA TRP A 131 33.10 3.49 6.81
C TRP A 131 33.06 2.39 5.74
N PHE A 132 33.97 2.45 4.77
CA PHE A 132 34.07 1.45 3.71
C PHE A 132 34.34 0.05 4.27
N VAL A 133 35.26 -0.09 5.22
CA VAL A 133 35.55 -1.38 5.89
C VAL A 133 34.34 -1.89 6.67
N ALA A 134 33.66 -1.03 7.42
CA ALA A 134 32.45 -1.40 8.15
C ALA A 134 31.34 -1.85 7.19
N PHE A 135 31.14 -1.13 6.09
CA PHE A 135 30.17 -1.44 5.04
C PHE A 135 30.45 -2.79 4.38
N ILE A 136 31.68 -3.02 3.93
CA ILE A 136 32.09 -4.31 3.38
C ILE A 136 31.94 -5.42 4.42
N GLY A 137 32.24 -5.14 5.68
CA GLY A 137 32.00 -6.06 6.79
C GLY A 137 30.54 -6.47 6.91
N ILE A 138 29.60 -5.51 6.83
CA ILE A 138 28.15 -5.80 6.86
C ILE A 138 27.75 -6.72 5.69
N LEU A 139 28.26 -6.46 4.49
CA LEU A 139 27.97 -7.31 3.32
C LEU A 139 28.54 -8.72 3.47
N VAL A 140 29.80 -8.86 3.89
CA VAL A 140 30.44 -10.17 4.10
C VAL A 140 29.70 -10.96 5.19
N ALA A 141 29.42 -10.31 6.33
CA ALA A 141 28.61 -10.88 7.40
C ALA A 141 27.20 -11.27 6.89
N GLY A 142 26.61 -10.44 6.02
CA GLY A 142 25.32 -10.71 5.38
C GLY A 142 25.35 -11.95 4.51
N ILE A 143 26.39 -12.13 3.69
CA ILE A 143 26.57 -13.33 2.85
C ILE A 143 26.66 -14.59 3.74
N VAL A 144 27.43 -14.53 4.83
CA VAL A 144 27.55 -15.64 5.79
C VAL A 144 26.20 -15.92 6.47
N ALA A 145 25.48 -14.88 6.88
CA ALA A 145 24.15 -14.98 7.48
C ALA A 145 23.14 -15.64 6.52
N VAL A 146 23.09 -15.19 5.26
CA VAL A 146 22.23 -15.75 4.21
C VAL A 146 22.56 -17.22 3.96
N ARG A 147 23.85 -17.56 3.87
CA ARG A 147 24.33 -18.92 3.68
C ARG A 147 23.79 -19.87 4.74
N HIS A 148 23.90 -19.49 6.01
CA HIS A 148 23.50 -20.34 7.13
C HIS A 148 21.99 -20.31 7.39
N ALA A 149 21.34 -19.17 7.21
CA ALA A 149 19.89 -19.07 7.34
C ALA A 149 19.17 -19.91 6.27
N LEU A 150 19.56 -19.74 5.00
CA LEU A 150 18.89 -20.39 3.86
C LEU A 150 19.47 -21.76 3.47
N ASN A 151 20.58 -22.18 4.10
CA ASN A 151 21.35 -23.38 3.73
C ASN A 151 21.81 -23.37 2.26
N LEU A 152 22.19 -22.19 1.74
CA LEU A 152 22.61 -22.04 0.35
C LEU A 152 24.14 -22.26 0.18
N PRO A 153 24.61 -22.69 -1.00
CA PRO A 153 26.02 -22.59 -1.38
C PRO A 153 26.50 -21.13 -1.43
N VAL A 154 27.79 -20.90 -1.17
CA VAL A 154 28.41 -19.55 -1.11
C VAL A 154 28.08 -18.69 -2.32
N ALA A 155 28.17 -19.26 -3.53
CA ALA A 155 27.88 -18.53 -4.77
C ALA A 155 26.43 -18.00 -4.79
N ARG A 156 25.45 -18.85 -4.44
CA ARG A 156 24.04 -18.46 -4.38
C ARG A 156 23.77 -17.47 -3.26
N SER A 157 24.37 -17.66 -2.09
CA SER A 157 24.26 -16.70 -0.98
C SER A 157 24.80 -15.33 -1.35
N THR A 158 25.91 -15.29 -2.08
CA THR A 158 26.52 -14.04 -2.55
C THR A 158 25.60 -13.32 -3.52
N VAL A 159 25.09 -14.03 -4.54
CA VAL A 159 24.15 -13.45 -5.51
C VAL A 159 22.87 -12.97 -4.83
N THR A 160 22.25 -13.78 -3.97
CA THR A 160 21.05 -13.38 -3.20
C THR A 160 21.33 -12.13 -2.38
N CYS A 161 22.40 -12.12 -1.58
CA CYS A 161 22.71 -11.01 -0.68
C CYS A 161 22.95 -9.68 -1.44
N LEU A 162 23.74 -9.73 -2.52
CA LEU A 162 24.07 -8.55 -3.32
C LEU A 162 22.88 -8.05 -4.14
N THR A 163 22.13 -8.95 -4.80
CA THR A 163 20.93 -8.56 -5.57
C THR A 163 19.86 -7.94 -4.67
N SER A 164 19.62 -8.50 -3.49
CA SER A 164 18.74 -7.89 -2.49
C SER A 164 19.25 -6.52 -2.03
N TRP A 165 20.57 -6.34 -1.86
CA TRP A 165 21.15 -5.06 -1.49
C TRP A 165 20.92 -4.00 -2.58
N PHE A 166 21.15 -4.35 -3.85
CA PHE A 166 20.89 -3.46 -4.98
C PHE A 166 19.40 -3.08 -5.09
N ALA A 167 18.48 -4.03 -4.86
CA ALA A 167 17.05 -3.74 -4.81
C ALA A 167 16.71 -2.71 -3.73
N CYS A 168 17.28 -2.84 -2.52
CA CYS A 168 17.14 -1.84 -1.46
C CYS A 168 17.67 -0.47 -1.89
N VAL A 169 18.87 -0.42 -2.49
CA VAL A 169 19.47 0.84 -2.96
C VAL A 169 18.59 1.52 -4.00
N ILE A 170 18.03 0.79 -4.96
CA ILE A 170 17.13 1.35 -5.97
C ILE A 170 15.90 1.99 -5.30
N ILE A 171 15.25 1.29 -4.37
CA ILE A 171 14.08 1.81 -3.64
C ILE A 171 14.44 3.08 -2.86
N PHE A 172 15.58 3.08 -2.16
CA PHE A 172 16.04 4.25 -1.42
C PHE A 172 16.38 5.43 -2.33
N VAL A 173 17.06 5.19 -3.46
CA VAL A 173 17.38 6.24 -4.43
C VAL A 173 16.09 6.81 -5.03
N VAL A 174 15.12 5.97 -5.38
CA VAL A 174 13.80 6.41 -5.86
C VAL A 174 13.07 7.24 -4.80
N ALA A 175 13.08 6.81 -3.53
CA ALA A 175 12.44 7.54 -2.44
C ALA A 175 13.09 8.90 -2.14
N ILE A 176 14.43 8.99 -2.23
CA ILE A 176 15.16 10.25 -2.01
C ILE A 176 14.98 11.20 -3.19
N THR A 177 15.09 10.68 -4.41
CA THR A 177 14.92 11.48 -5.63
C THR A 177 13.49 11.98 -5.76
N SER A 178 12.48 11.19 -5.40
CA SER A 178 11.10 11.66 -5.39
C SER A 178 10.84 12.76 -4.36
N SER A 179 11.42 12.64 -3.16
CA SER A 179 11.37 13.70 -2.14
C SER A 179 12.07 14.99 -2.61
N SER A 180 13.18 14.85 -3.34
CA SER A 180 13.94 15.97 -3.90
C SER A 180 13.25 16.60 -5.10
N VAL A 181 12.60 15.80 -5.95
CA VAL A 181 11.77 16.25 -7.07
C VAL A 181 10.54 16.98 -6.56
N ARG A 182 9.92 16.57 -5.44
CA ARG A 182 8.85 17.35 -4.78
C ARG A 182 9.33 18.69 -4.22
N LEU A 183 10.60 18.80 -3.83
CA LEU A 183 11.21 20.05 -3.35
C LEU A 183 11.65 20.97 -4.50
N LEU A 184 12.03 20.41 -5.66
CA LEU A 184 12.53 21.16 -6.82
C LEU A 184 11.42 21.49 -7.84
N ASN A 185 10.44 20.60 -8.04
CA ASN A 185 9.23 20.87 -8.81
C ASN A 185 8.22 21.55 -7.88
N GLY A 186 8.41 22.84 -7.65
CA GLY A 186 7.38 23.73 -7.08
C GLY A 186 6.12 23.75 -7.95
N GLY A 187 5.33 22.67 -7.89
CA GLY A 187 4.09 22.50 -8.58
C GLY A 187 3.01 23.34 -7.92
N TRP A 188 2.71 24.47 -8.57
CA TRP A 188 1.49 25.28 -8.44
C TRP A 188 1.12 25.71 -7.01
N THR A 189 1.44 26.97 -6.70
CA THR A 189 1.02 27.64 -5.47
C THR A 189 -0.49 27.90 -5.47
N LEU A 190 -1.27 26.93 -5.04
CA LEU A 190 -2.09 27.20 -3.86
C LEU A 190 -1.09 27.24 -2.69
N GLY A 191 -0.69 28.46 -2.31
CA GLY A 191 0.55 28.73 -1.56
C GLY A 191 0.67 27.97 -0.25
N SER A 192 1.85 27.99 0.37
CA SER A 192 2.10 27.43 1.72
C SER A 192 1.02 27.81 2.76
N GLY A 193 0.31 28.91 2.55
CA GLY A 193 -0.89 29.30 3.28
C GLY A 193 -2.10 28.37 3.07
N PHE A 194 -2.41 27.94 1.85
CA PHE A 194 -3.46 26.96 1.56
C PHE A 194 -3.23 25.64 2.30
N ASP A 195 -2.05 25.03 2.16
CA ASP A 195 -1.73 23.78 2.85
C ASP A 195 -1.76 23.97 4.38
N SER A 196 -1.28 25.10 4.89
CA SER A 196 -1.36 25.42 6.33
C SER A 196 -2.81 25.56 6.82
N ASN A 197 -3.65 26.27 6.05
CA ASN A 197 -5.04 26.52 6.39
C ASN A 197 -5.86 25.23 6.31
N LEU A 198 -5.71 24.45 5.24
CA LEU A 198 -6.36 23.15 5.09
C LEU A 198 -5.93 22.19 6.21
N ASN A 199 -4.63 22.13 6.51
CA ASN A 199 -4.12 21.34 7.63
C ASN A 199 -4.74 21.78 8.96
N SER A 200 -4.93 23.09 9.19
CA SER A 200 -5.56 23.60 10.42
C SER A 200 -7.02 23.17 10.58
N ILE A 201 -7.77 23.06 9.47
CA ILE A 201 -9.17 22.62 9.46
C ILE A 201 -9.25 21.13 9.83
N VAL A 202 -8.44 20.29 9.19
CA VAL A 202 -8.53 18.83 9.33
C VAL A 202 -7.73 18.27 10.51
N LYS A 203 -6.83 19.03 11.12
CA LYS A 203 -5.96 18.56 12.22
C LYS A 203 -6.70 17.82 13.35
N PRO A 204 -7.87 18.27 13.83
CA PRO A 204 -8.60 17.56 14.89
C PRO A 204 -9.17 16.22 14.43
N TYR A 205 -9.40 16.07 13.13
CA TYR A 205 -10.11 14.95 12.51
C TYR A 205 -9.19 14.03 11.71
N ARG A 206 -7.88 14.28 11.71
CA ARG A 206 -6.94 13.53 10.90
C ARG A 206 -6.79 12.10 11.40
N PHE A 207 -6.94 11.16 10.47
CA PHE A 207 -6.62 9.77 10.73
C PHE A 207 -5.10 9.55 10.64
N SER A 208 -4.57 8.73 11.54
CA SER A 208 -3.15 8.37 11.57
C SER A 208 -3.01 6.86 11.40
N LEU A 209 -2.48 6.45 10.25
CA LEU A 209 -2.28 5.04 9.93
C LEU A 209 -1.40 4.33 10.96
N GLY A 210 -0.28 4.95 11.37
CA GLY A 210 0.62 4.36 12.38
C GLY A 210 0.01 4.27 13.78
N ALA A 211 -0.89 5.19 14.16
CA ALA A 211 -1.62 5.10 15.43
C ALA A 211 -2.68 4.00 15.38
N TRP A 212 -3.30 3.80 14.21
CA TRP A 212 -4.30 2.77 13.98
C TRP A 212 -3.69 1.37 13.92
N GLU A 213 -2.56 1.17 13.22
CA GLU A 213 -1.82 -0.10 13.25
C GLU A 213 -1.35 -0.46 14.67
N ALA A 214 -0.89 0.52 15.46
CA ALA A 214 -0.53 0.27 16.85
C ALA A 214 -1.72 -0.16 17.72
N ALA A 215 -2.93 0.33 17.42
CA ALA A 215 -4.16 -0.09 18.07
C ALA A 215 -4.59 -1.49 17.60
N ALA A 216 -4.54 -1.76 16.29
CA ALA A 216 -4.87 -3.07 15.72
C ALA A 216 -3.95 -4.18 16.26
N ILE A 217 -2.63 -3.95 16.30
CA ILE A 217 -1.66 -4.90 16.89
C ILE A 217 -1.96 -5.18 18.37
N ARG A 218 -2.34 -4.14 19.13
CA ARG A 218 -2.70 -4.30 20.55
C ARG A 218 -3.98 -5.13 20.71
N ASP A 219 -4.97 -4.90 19.85
CA ASP A 219 -6.27 -5.55 19.93
C ASP A 219 -6.20 -7.01 19.43
N GLU A 220 -5.43 -7.29 18.37
CA GLU A 220 -5.08 -8.65 17.93
C GLU A 220 -4.33 -9.44 19.02
N LEU A 221 -3.35 -8.83 19.68
CA LEU A 221 -2.62 -9.45 20.80
C LEU A 221 -3.59 -9.74 21.98
N GLY A 222 -4.55 -8.84 22.20
CA GLY A 222 -5.58 -8.98 23.22
C GLY A 222 -6.62 -10.06 22.90
N GLN A 223 -6.92 -10.31 21.62
CA GLN A 223 -7.78 -11.41 21.18
C GLN A 223 -7.03 -12.74 21.22
N TRP A 224 -5.79 -12.80 20.75
CA TRP A 224 -4.92 -13.99 20.83
C TRP A 224 -4.72 -14.50 22.26
N LEU A 225 -4.62 -13.59 23.24
CA LEU A 225 -4.56 -13.93 24.67
C LEU A 225 -5.88 -14.49 25.24
N ARG A 226 -7.01 -14.26 24.57
CA ARG A 226 -8.36 -14.65 25.01
C ARG A 226 -8.93 -15.84 24.23
N SER A 227 -8.50 -16.06 22.99
CA SER A 227 -8.90 -17.18 22.16
C SER A 227 -8.02 -18.39 22.47
N GLY A 228 -8.56 -19.37 23.21
CA GLY A 228 -8.07 -20.73 23.13
C GLY A 228 -8.30 -21.28 21.72
N ASP A 229 -7.34 -22.05 21.21
CA ASP A 229 -7.31 -22.67 19.89
C ASP A 229 -8.48 -23.67 19.74
N GLY A 230 -9.67 -23.14 19.49
CA GLY A 230 -10.89 -23.89 19.23
C GLY A 230 -11.06 -24.06 17.73
N ASN A 231 -10.86 -25.28 17.24
CA ASN A 231 -11.35 -25.71 15.94
C ASN A 231 -12.89 -25.67 15.99
N VAL A 232 -13.47 -24.51 15.70
CA VAL A 232 -14.88 -24.41 15.34
C VAL A 232 -14.95 -24.75 13.86
N GLU A 233 -15.75 -25.76 13.51
CA GLU A 233 -16.12 -26.03 12.11
C GLU A 233 -16.88 -24.79 11.62
N VAL A 234 -16.20 -23.99 10.79
CA VAL A 234 -16.77 -22.77 10.23
C VAL A 234 -17.54 -23.17 8.97
N THR A 235 -18.89 -23.17 9.05
CA THR A 235 -19.77 -23.42 7.90
C THR A 235 -20.03 -22.12 7.13
N ASP A 236 -20.25 -22.21 5.82
CA ASP A 236 -20.53 -21.02 4.98
C ASP A 236 -21.81 -20.27 5.43
N ASP A 237 -22.69 -20.93 6.20
CA ASP A 237 -23.90 -20.35 6.82
C ASP A 237 -23.62 -19.21 7.81
N VAL A 238 -22.45 -19.20 8.46
CA VAL A 238 -22.04 -18.18 9.46
C VAL A 238 -21.94 -16.79 8.82
N PHE A 239 -21.58 -16.75 7.53
CA PHE A 239 -21.46 -15.50 6.79
C PHE A 239 -22.83 -14.88 6.49
N THR A 240 -23.83 -15.70 6.14
CA THR A 240 -25.23 -15.26 5.96
C THR A 240 -25.83 -14.75 7.28
N GLU A 241 -25.48 -15.38 8.40
CA GLU A 241 -25.87 -14.89 9.74
C GLU A 241 -25.23 -13.53 10.06
N TYR A 242 -23.98 -13.31 9.68
CA TYR A 242 -23.28 -12.04 9.90
C TYR A 242 -23.93 -10.84 9.20
N ILE A 243 -24.34 -11.01 7.94
CA ILE A 243 -24.97 -9.93 7.16
C ILE A 243 -26.39 -9.63 7.65
N THR A 244 -27.08 -10.62 8.23
CA THR A 244 -28.44 -10.45 8.75
C THR A 244 -28.50 -10.04 10.22
N ALA A 245 -27.38 -10.10 10.94
CA ALA A 245 -27.30 -9.77 12.36
C ALA A 245 -27.02 -8.29 12.65
N SER A 246 -27.49 -7.81 13.80
CA SER A 246 -27.29 -6.42 14.25
C SER A 246 -25.80 -6.11 14.53
N PRO A 247 -25.34 -4.85 14.34
CA PRO A 247 -23.92 -4.46 14.43
C PRO A 247 -23.18 -4.88 15.71
N GLU A 248 -23.88 -5.00 16.84
CA GLU A 248 -23.30 -5.42 18.12
C GLU A 248 -23.02 -6.93 18.22
N ARG A 249 -23.67 -7.77 17.41
CA ARG A 249 -23.38 -9.22 17.29
C ARG A 249 -22.23 -9.53 16.33
N ASN A 250 -21.88 -8.57 15.46
CA ASN A 250 -20.96 -8.79 14.35
C ASN A 250 -19.49 -8.90 14.77
N VAL A 251 -19.06 -8.20 15.83
CA VAL A 251 -17.64 -8.21 16.26
C VAL A 251 -17.12 -9.61 16.62
N SER A 252 -17.97 -10.50 17.16
CA SER A 252 -17.57 -11.89 17.48
C SER A 252 -17.46 -12.81 16.26
N LEU A 253 -18.05 -12.41 15.13
CA LEU A 253 -18.10 -13.18 13.89
C LEU A 253 -17.15 -12.63 12.83
N GLU A 254 -16.69 -11.37 12.94
CA GLU A 254 -15.73 -10.71 12.02
C GLU A 254 -14.54 -11.59 11.67
N SER A 255 -13.82 -12.10 12.68
CA SER A 255 -12.65 -12.96 12.44
C SER A 255 -12.97 -14.29 11.75
N GLN A 256 -14.19 -14.81 11.93
CA GLN A 256 -14.63 -16.03 11.23
C GLN A 256 -14.96 -15.69 9.77
N VAL A 257 -15.69 -14.59 9.55
CA VAL A 257 -16.05 -14.08 8.24
C VAL A 257 -14.82 -13.73 7.40
N GLU A 258 -13.83 -13.03 7.96
CA GLU A 258 -12.57 -12.70 7.29
C GLU A 258 -11.86 -13.96 6.78
N LYS A 259 -11.83 -15.03 7.59
CA LYS A 259 -11.25 -16.32 7.20
C LYS A 259 -12.05 -17.04 6.12
N ILE A 260 -13.39 -17.02 6.20
CA ILE A 260 -14.27 -17.59 5.17
C ILE A 260 -14.02 -16.87 3.84
N LEU A 261 -14.13 -15.54 3.84
CA LEU A 261 -13.94 -14.72 2.64
C LEU A 261 -12.54 -14.89 2.06
N GLY A 262 -11.50 -14.82 2.90
CA GLY A 262 -10.12 -15.02 2.46
C GLY A 262 -9.92 -16.37 1.77
N ARG A 263 -10.47 -17.45 2.34
CA ARG A 263 -10.42 -18.80 1.76
C ARG A 263 -11.21 -18.87 0.44
N GLN A 264 -12.44 -18.38 0.40
CA GLN A 264 -13.29 -18.46 -0.81
C GLN A 264 -12.68 -17.67 -1.98
N ILE A 265 -12.12 -16.49 -1.69
CA ILE A 265 -11.39 -15.68 -2.68
C ILE A 265 -10.15 -16.44 -3.17
N GLU A 266 -9.33 -16.98 -2.26
CA GLU A 266 -8.12 -17.73 -2.62
C GLU A 266 -8.44 -18.99 -3.45
N GLU A 267 -9.44 -19.79 -3.04
CA GLU A 267 -9.91 -20.96 -3.77
C GLU A 267 -10.42 -20.61 -5.18
N THR A 268 -11.12 -19.49 -5.31
CA THR A 268 -11.66 -19.03 -6.60
C THR A 268 -10.56 -18.53 -7.52
N LEU A 269 -9.61 -17.72 -7.03
CA LEU A 269 -8.44 -17.27 -7.78
C LEU A 269 -7.60 -18.46 -8.25
N ASN A 270 -7.34 -19.43 -7.37
CA ASN A 270 -6.59 -20.64 -7.68
C ASN A 270 -7.29 -21.49 -8.76
N ALA A 271 -8.62 -21.53 -8.77
CA ALA A 271 -9.41 -22.21 -9.81
C ALA A 271 -9.37 -21.48 -11.17
N GLN A 272 -9.03 -20.19 -11.19
CA GLN A 272 -8.77 -19.41 -12.41
C GLN A 272 -7.29 -19.41 -12.81
N ASP A 273 -6.47 -20.28 -12.20
CA ASP A 273 -5.01 -20.32 -12.36
C ASP A 273 -4.28 -19.03 -11.95
N ILE A 274 -4.93 -18.15 -11.17
CA ILE A 274 -4.38 -16.90 -10.66
C ILE A 274 -3.73 -17.18 -9.29
N TYR A 275 -2.46 -17.56 -9.33
CA TYR A 275 -1.64 -17.74 -8.13
C TYR A 275 -0.83 -16.47 -7.87
N GLY A 276 -1.02 -15.86 -6.70
CA GLY A 276 -0.50 -14.51 -6.43
C GLY A 276 0.20 -14.35 -5.09
N PHE A 277 1.14 -13.41 -5.07
CA PHE A 277 1.62 -12.76 -3.85
C PHE A 277 1.11 -11.30 -3.88
N PRO A 278 0.61 -10.76 -2.77
CA PRO A 278 0.55 -11.38 -1.44
C PRO A 278 -0.59 -12.42 -1.30
N PRO A 279 -0.53 -13.32 -0.29
CA PRO A 279 -1.66 -14.18 0.03
C PRO A 279 -2.93 -13.37 0.26
N VAL A 280 -4.10 -13.95 0.02
CA VAL A 280 -5.36 -13.26 0.30
C VAL A 280 -5.50 -13.10 1.80
N ASN A 281 -5.62 -11.86 2.27
CA ASN A 281 -5.87 -11.56 3.67
C ASN A 281 -6.57 -10.21 3.79
N LEU A 282 -7.64 -10.16 4.58
CA LEU A 282 -8.45 -8.95 4.77
C LEU A 282 -8.90 -8.81 6.22
N ASN A 283 -9.14 -7.57 6.63
CA ASN A 283 -9.77 -7.20 7.89
C ASN A 283 -11.06 -6.43 7.60
N LEU A 284 -12.16 -6.81 8.23
CA LEU A 284 -13.41 -6.07 8.21
C LEU A 284 -13.39 -4.99 9.28
N GLY A 285 -13.88 -3.78 8.94
CA GLY A 285 -14.01 -2.75 9.96
C GLY A 285 -14.40 -1.38 9.45
N ALA A 286 -14.43 -0.43 10.38
CA ALA A 286 -14.71 0.97 10.07
C ALA A 286 -13.48 1.62 9.41
N LEU A 287 -13.59 1.88 8.11
CA LEU A 287 -12.56 2.56 7.33
C LEU A 287 -12.56 4.07 7.58
N PRO A 288 -11.38 4.71 7.51
CA PRO A 288 -11.29 6.17 7.54
C PRO A 288 -12.12 6.77 6.41
N ARG A 289 -12.61 7.99 6.64
CA ARG A 289 -13.22 8.79 5.58
C ARG A 289 -12.13 9.49 4.80
N LEU A 290 -12.39 9.84 3.54
CA LEU A 290 -11.41 10.55 2.72
C LEU A 290 -11.94 11.92 2.33
N LEU A 291 -11.22 12.98 2.70
CA LEU A 291 -11.43 14.31 2.15
C LEU A 291 -10.70 14.42 0.81
N VAL A 292 -11.46 14.51 -0.26
CA VAL A 292 -11.00 14.78 -1.63
C VAL A 292 -11.12 16.28 -1.87
N VAL A 293 -10.03 16.89 -2.34
CA VAL A 293 -9.97 18.30 -2.68
C VAL A 293 -9.61 18.43 -4.14
N SER A 294 -10.46 19.14 -4.87
CA SER A 294 -10.36 19.40 -6.29
C SER A 294 -10.34 20.91 -6.54
N PRO A 295 -9.54 21.41 -7.49
CA PRO A 295 -9.62 22.81 -7.88
C PRO A 295 -10.97 23.07 -8.58
N ARG A 296 -11.43 24.32 -8.58
CA ARG A 296 -12.76 24.64 -9.13
C ARG A 296 -12.78 24.68 -10.66
N ASP A 297 -11.64 24.92 -11.29
CA ASP A 297 -11.47 25.13 -12.73
C ASP A 297 -11.23 23.86 -13.54
N LYS A 298 -11.00 22.71 -12.88
CA LYS A 298 -10.77 21.41 -13.53
C LYS A 298 -11.13 20.26 -12.60
N ILE A 299 -11.46 19.11 -13.16
CA ILE A 299 -11.81 17.92 -12.38
C ILE A 299 -10.56 17.05 -12.24
N GLU A 300 -9.84 17.26 -11.14
CA GLU A 300 -8.70 16.45 -10.70
C GLU A 300 -8.62 16.47 -9.17
N SER A 301 -7.98 15.47 -8.56
CA SER A 301 -7.67 15.50 -7.12
C SER A 301 -6.31 16.17 -6.89
N ILE A 302 -6.28 17.26 -6.12
CA ILE A 302 -5.03 17.94 -5.72
C ILE A 302 -4.59 17.58 -4.30
N ARG A 303 -5.51 17.14 -3.44
CA ARG A 303 -5.23 16.63 -2.09
C ARG A 303 -6.26 15.57 -1.70
N GLU A 304 -5.77 14.54 -1.04
CA GLU A 304 -6.56 13.50 -0.40
C GLU A 304 -6.08 13.35 1.05
N ILE A 305 -7.00 13.50 2.01
CA ILE A 305 -6.67 13.48 3.44
C ILE A 305 -7.58 12.49 4.15
N MET A 306 -7.00 11.48 4.77
CA MET A 306 -7.73 10.54 5.61
C MET A 306 -8.19 11.21 6.90
N LEU A 307 -9.48 11.02 7.20
CA LEU A 307 -10.18 11.53 8.35
C LEU A 307 -10.75 10.38 9.18
N LEU A 308 -11.11 10.68 10.43
CA LEU A 308 -11.69 9.70 11.33
C LEU A 308 -12.96 9.04 10.75
N PRO A 309 -13.18 7.73 11.00
CA PRO A 309 -14.37 7.02 10.52
C PRO A 309 -15.67 7.58 11.09
N GLY A 310 -15.65 7.95 12.39
CA GLY A 310 -16.83 8.32 13.19
C GLY A 310 -17.33 9.76 13.04
N LEU A 311 -16.99 10.46 11.95
CA LEU A 311 -17.49 11.83 11.73
C LEU A 311 -19.01 11.85 11.54
N SER A 312 -19.67 12.73 12.29
CA SER A 312 -21.09 13.06 12.10
C SER A 312 -21.30 13.83 10.80
N LEU A 313 -22.54 13.81 10.28
CA LEU A 313 -22.89 14.58 9.07
C LEU A 313 -22.60 16.08 9.23
N ARG A 314 -22.87 16.63 10.41
CA ARG A 314 -22.58 18.03 10.72
C ARG A 314 -21.08 18.34 10.64
N GLU A 315 -20.24 17.47 11.19
CA GLU A 315 -18.77 17.65 11.11
C GLU A 315 -18.28 17.55 9.66
N ILE A 316 -18.85 16.63 8.87
CA ILE A 316 -18.55 16.50 7.45
C ILE A 316 -18.86 17.81 6.71
N GLU A 317 -20.07 18.33 6.88
CA GLU A 317 -20.51 19.57 6.24
C GLU A 317 -19.67 20.78 6.70
N GLU A 318 -19.29 20.84 7.97
CA GLU A 318 -18.44 21.91 8.50
C GLU A 318 -17.01 21.86 7.92
N ILE A 319 -16.39 20.68 7.85
CA ILE A 319 -15.05 20.51 7.28
C ILE A 319 -15.07 20.88 5.80
N GLU A 320 -16.07 20.42 5.05
CA GLU A 320 -16.22 20.74 3.63
C GLU A 320 -16.46 22.23 3.39
N ALA A 321 -17.38 22.85 4.13
CA ALA A 321 -17.65 24.28 3.98
C ALA A 321 -16.39 25.13 4.23
N ARG A 322 -15.63 24.80 5.29
CA ARG A 322 -14.36 25.48 5.60
C ARG A 322 -13.27 25.20 4.58
N ALA A 323 -13.25 24.02 3.98
CA ALA A 323 -12.33 23.72 2.88
C ALA A 323 -12.72 24.50 1.62
N ASP A 324 -14.01 24.57 1.28
CA ASP A 324 -14.54 25.29 0.13
C ASP A 324 -14.26 26.80 0.22
N GLU A 325 -14.27 27.38 1.43
CA GLU A 325 -13.85 28.77 1.70
C GLU A 325 -12.41 29.09 1.28
N LEU A 326 -11.57 28.06 1.07
CA LEU A 326 -10.21 28.22 0.55
C LEU A 326 -10.16 28.35 -0.99
N GLY A 327 -11.31 28.40 -1.66
CA GLY A 327 -11.41 28.54 -3.12
C GLY A 327 -11.27 27.23 -3.88
N VAL A 328 -11.60 26.10 -3.25
CA VAL A 328 -11.54 24.75 -3.83
C VAL A 328 -12.91 24.09 -3.76
N SER A 329 -13.06 22.97 -4.46
CA SER A 329 -14.20 22.05 -4.30
C SER A 329 -13.77 20.89 -3.42
N SER A 330 -14.50 20.63 -2.34
CA SER A 330 -14.23 19.53 -1.43
C SER A 330 -15.35 18.49 -1.40
N LEU A 331 -15.00 17.24 -1.10
CA LEU A 331 -15.94 16.17 -0.82
C LEU A 331 -15.33 15.18 0.17
N ILE A 332 -16.05 14.86 1.24
CA ILE A 332 -15.74 13.76 2.14
C ILE A 332 -16.53 12.54 1.71
N VAL A 333 -15.81 11.47 1.38
CA VAL A 333 -16.36 10.17 0.95
C VAL A 333 -16.08 9.08 1.99
N ARG A 334 -16.90 8.04 1.96
CA ARG A 334 -16.61 6.78 2.65
C ARG A 334 -15.81 5.90 1.69
N LEU A 335 -14.73 5.31 2.19
CA LEU A 335 -13.98 4.31 1.45
C LEU A 335 -14.73 2.98 1.49
N GLY A 336 -14.79 2.27 0.36
CA GLY A 336 -15.26 0.89 0.29
C GLY A 336 -14.23 -0.06 0.86
N GLY A 337 -12.97 0.09 0.43
CA GLY A 337 -11.81 -0.68 0.86
C GLY A 337 -10.55 0.18 1.01
N PHE A 338 -9.48 -0.42 1.52
CA PHE A 338 -8.15 0.16 1.60
C PHE A 338 -7.05 -0.90 1.52
N GLY A 339 -6.50 -1.08 0.31
CA GLY A 339 -5.44 -2.04 -0.02
C GLY A 339 -4.01 -1.48 0.10
N GLY A 340 -3.85 -0.23 0.55
CA GLY A 340 -2.55 0.40 0.79
C GLY A 340 -1.75 -0.19 1.95
N VAL A 341 -2.36 -1.09 2.73
CA VAL A 341 -1.76 -1.88 3.81
C VAL A 341 -2.02 -3.37 3.58
N TYR A 342 -1.30 -4.23 4.30
CA TYR A 342 -1.51 -5.67 4.28
C TYR A 342 -1.65 -6.20 5.72
N PRO A 343 -2.75 -6.88 6.10
CA PRO A 343 -3.94 -7.23 5.30
C PRO A 343 -4.70 -6.03 4.72
N SER A 344 -5.47 -6.20 3.65
CA SER A 344 -6.35 -5.13 3.16
C SER A 344 -7.47 -4.87 4.17
N PHE A 345 -7.99 -3.65 4.22
CA PHE A 345 -9.18 -3.38 5.02
C PHE A 345 -10.40 -3.18 4.12
N VAL A 346 -11.52 -3.76 4.52
CA VAL A 346 -12.76 -3.72 3.76
C VAL A 346 -13.86 -3.21 4.69
N SER A 347 -14.67 -2.28 4.19
CA SER A 347 -15.82 -1.79 4.96
C SER A 347 -16.81 -2.93 5.19
N ASN A 348 -17.38 -2.97 6.39
CA ASN A 348 -18.49 -3.87 6.71
C ASN A 348 -19.78 -3.32 6.07
N SER A 349 -19.88 -3.41 4.74
CA SER A 349 -21.03 -2.91 3.99
C SER A 349 -22.28 -3.78 4.23
N GLU A 350 -23.48 -3.20 4.11
CA GLU A 350 -24.75 -3.92 4.35
C GLU A 350 -25.04 -5.01 3.29
N ASP A 351 -24.25 -5.07 2.22
CA ASP A 351 -24.42 -6.02 1.12
C ASP A 351 -23.24 -6.98 0.97
N LEU A 352 -23.59 -8.25 0.73
CA LEU A 352 -22.66 -9.37 0.54
C LEU A 352 -21.78 -9.14 -0.69
N HIS A 353 -22.43 -8.88 -1.82
CA HIS A 353 -21.76 -8.79 -3.11
C HIS A 353 -20.76 -7.64 -3.11
N SER A 354 -21.16 -6.48 -2.59
CA SER A 354 -20.28 -5.31 -2.42
C SER A 354 -19.06 -5.61 -1.54
N THR A 355 -19.24 -6.33 -0.43
CA THR A 355 -18.14 -6.68 0.49
C THR A 355 -17.13 -7.63 -0.19
N ILE A 356 -17.61 -8.67 -0.88
CA ILE A 356 -16.73 -9.59 -1.63
C ILE A 356 -16.01 -8.86 -2.76
N ASN A 357 -16.75 -8.08 -3.56
CA ASN A 357 -16.19 -7.34 -4.68
C ASN A 357 -15.05 -6.43 -4.21
N THR A 358 -15.31 -5.63 -3.18
CA THR A 358 -14.29 -4.76 -2.59
C THR A 358 -13.09 -5.55 -2.07
N ALA A 359 -13.31 -6.65 -1.35
CA ALA A 359 -12.20 -7.47 -0.84
C ALA A 359 -11.29 -8.00 -1.95
N VAL A 360 -11.89 -8.43 -3.07
CA VAL A 360 -11.14 -8.88 -4.24
C VAL A 360 -10.41 -7.71 -4.90
N GLU A 361 -11.07 -6.57 -5.08
CA GLU A 361 -10.50 -5.37 -5.71
C GLU A 361 -9.24 -4.88 -4.98
N GLU A 362 -9.32 -4.77 -3.65
CA GLU A 362 -8.18 -4.38 -2.83
C GLU A 362 -7.04 -5.40 -2.89
N TRP A 363 -7.37 -6.70 -2.96
CA TRP A 363 -6.36 -7.73 -3.16
C TRP A 363 -5.72 -7.65 -4.56
N VAL A 364 -6.50 -7.33 -5.61
CA VAL A 364 -5.96 -7.14 -6.97
C VAL A 364 -5.00 -5.95 -7.00
N HIS A 365 -5.29 -4.85 -6.32
CA HIS A 365 -4.34 -3.75 -6.17
C HIS A 365 -3.04 -4.21 -5.49
N GLN A 366 -3.13 -4.97 -4.39
CA GLN A 366 -1.95 -5.51 -3.72
C GLN A 366 -1.15 -6.47 -4.61
N TYR A 367 -1.83 -7.31 -5.39
CA TYR A 367 -1.21 -8.20 -6.37
C TYR A 367 -0.48 -7.40 -7.47
N LEU A 368 -1.14 -6.39 -8.04
CA LEU A 368 -0.59 -5.54 -9.09
C LEU A 368 0.55 -4.65 -8.60
N ALA A 369 0.60 -4.30 -7.31
CA ALA A 369 1.70 -3.52 -6.72
C ALA A 369 3.08 -4.20 -6.91
N PHE A 370 3.10 -5.53 -7.08
CA PHE A 370 4.31 -6.31 -7.39
C PHE A 370 4.54 -6.54 -8.89
N LYS A 371 3.74 -5.90 -9.74
CA LYS A 371 3.80 -5.97 -11.20
C LYS A 371 4.14 -4.58 -11.77
N PRO A 372 4.66 -4.49 -13.01
CA PRO A 372 5.00 -3.20 -13.62
C PRO A 372 3.86 -2.17 -13.61
N LEU A 373 2.62 -2.58 -13.96
CA LEU A 373 1.45 -1.70 -13.97
C LEU A 373 1.16 -1.12 -12.59
N GLY A 374 0.91 -1.99 -11.60
CA GLY A 374 0.54 -1.54 -10.27
C GLY A 374 1.69 -0.90 -9.50
N PHE A 375 2.95 -1.24 -9.77
CA PHE A 375 4.08 -0.51 -9.20
C PHE A 375 4.11 0.95 -9.69
N ARG A 376 3.81 1.20 -10.97
CA ARG A 376 3.67 2.58 -11.47
C ARG A 376 2.46 3.29 -10.87
N TYR A 377 1.36 2.57 -10.65
CA TYR A 377 0.21 3.12 -9.93
C TYR A 377 0.56 3.50 -8.48
N VAL A 378 1.33 2.66 -7.77
CA VAL A 378 1.86 3.02 -6.44
C VAL A 378 2.67 4.31 -6.52
N LEU A 379 3.55 4.46 -7.52
CA LEU A 379 4.31 5.70 -7.72
C LEU A 379 3.43 6.92 -8.02
N ASP A 380 2.27 6.73 -8.69
CA ASP A 380 1.26 7.77 -8.85
C ASP A 380 0.65 8.14 -7.48
N LEU A 381 0.10 7.16 -6.75
CA LEU A 381 -0.54 7.36 -5.44
C LEU A 381 0.37 8.08 -4.46
N ILE A 382 1.62 7.62 -4.37
CA ILE A 382 2.63 8.26 -3.52
C ILE A 382 3.29 9.45 -4.21
N GLY A 383 2.69 10.08 -5.22
CA GLY A 383 3.11 11.35 -5.81
C GLY A 383 4.58 11.42 -6.24
N VAL A 384 5.16 10.31 -6.68
CA VAL A 384 6.54 10.21 -7.18
C VAL A 384 6.57 10.39 -8.69
N ALA A 385 5.65 9.71 -9.39
CA ALA A 385 5.52 9.77 -10.83
C ALA A 385 4.03 9.74 -11.18
N ARG A 386 3.40 10.91 -11.18
CA ARG A 386 1.97 11.05 -11.49
C ARG A 386 1.70 10.68 -12.94
N ASN A 387 0.77 9.77 -13.17
CA ASN A 387 0.32 9.33 -14.48
C ASN A 387 -1.16 8.91 -14.40
N TYR A 388 -2.02 9.83 -14.82
CA TYR A 388 -3.47 9.63 -14.83
C TYR A 388 -3.88 8.39 -15.63
N GLU A 389 -3.30 8.16 -16.81
CA GLU A 389 -3.66 7.00 -17.64
C GLU A 389 -3.30 5.67 -16.97
N ILE A 390 -2.17 5.61 -16.24
CA ILE A 390 -1.79 4.41 -15.48
C ILE A 390 -2.74 4.17 -14.31
N ALA A 391 -3.10 5.23 -13.57
CA ALA A 391 -4.10 5.12 -12.52
C ALA A 391 -5.43 4.59 -13.08
N THR A 392 -5.89 5.18 -14.19
CA THR A 392 -7.10 4.76 -14.89
C THR A 392 -7.04 3.31 -15.37
N ILE A 393 -5.93 2.84 -15.94
CA ILE A 393 -5.77 1.44 -16.33
C ILE A 393 -5.79 0.52 -15.10
N ASN A 394 -5.07 0.87 -14.03
CA ASN A 394 -4.95 0.03 -12.85
C ASN A 394 -6.27 -0.11 -12.09
N GLU A 395 -7.00 0.99 -11.89
CA GLU A 395 -8.34 0.98 -11.29
C GLU A 395 -9.30 0.11 -12.10
N THR A 396 -9.35 0.31 -13.41
CA THR A 396 -10.26 -0.48 -14.27
C THR A 396 -9.88 -1.95 -14.36
N VAL A 397 -8.60 -2.29 -14.34
CA VAL A 397 -8.21 -3.71 -14.24
C VAL A 397 -8.66 -4.28 -12.89
N ALA A 398 -8.51 -3.55 -11.79
CA ALA A 398 -8.91 -4.02 -10.47
C ALA A 398 -10.41 -4.27 -10.38
N SER A 399 -11.23 -3.32 -10.86
CA SER A 399 -12.68 -3.42 -10.85
C SER A 399 -13.20 -4.50 -11.81
N MET A 400 -12.71 -4.60 -13.06
CA MET A 400 -13.09 -5.69 -13.97
C MET A 400 -12.78 -7.09 -13.39
N VAL A 401 -11.62 -7.25 -12.75
CA VAL A 401 -11.21 -8.53 -12.17
C VAL A 401 -12.02 -8.83 -10.90
N SER A 402 -12.31 -7.82 -10.08
CA SER A 402 -13.12 -7.98 -8.88
C SER A 402 -14.56 -8.37 -9.21
N GLU A 403 -15.16 -7.77 -10.24
CA GLU A 403 -16.50 -8.12 -10.72
C GLU A 403 -16.59 -9.58 -11.19
N GLU A 404 -15.63 -10.03 -12.01
CA GLU A 404 -15.66 -11.42 -12.51
C GLU A 404 -15.44 -12.45 -11.40
N ILE A 405 -14.49 -12.21 -10.50
CA ILE A 405 -14.19 -13.14 -9.40
C ILE A 405 -15.31 -13.14 -8.36
N SER A 406 -15.85 -11.97 -8.00
CA SER A 406 -16.95 -11.86 -7.04
C SER A 406 -18.21 -12.55 -7.55
N ALA A 407 -18.51 -12.44 -8.86
CA ALA A 407 -19.61 -13.18 -9.48
C ALA A 407 -19.44 -14.71 -9.38
N ILE A 408 -18.22 -15.23 -9.58
CA ILE A 408 -17.93 -16.66 -9.44
C ILE A 408 -18.09 -17.10 -7.98
N ILE A 409 -17.63 -16.30 -7.01
CA ILE A 409 -17.79 -16.59 -5.58
C ILE A 409 -19.27 -16.61 -5.21
N ALA A 410 -20.03 -15.59 -5.64
CA ALA A 410 -21.47 -15.51 -5.41
C ALA A 410 -22.20 -16.75 -5.97
N ASP A 411 -21.92 -17.15 -7.20
CA ASP A 411 -22.54 -18.33 -7.81
C ASP A 411 -22.18 -19.65 -7.12
N ARG A 412 -20.95 -19.76 -6.61
CA ARG A 412 -20.45 -21.00 -6.02
C ARG A 412 -20.89 -21.18 -4.56
N TYR A 413 -20.80 -20.12 -3.76
CA TYR A 413 -20.97 -20.20 -2.31
C TYR A 413 -22.29 -19.58 -1.84
N TYR A 414 -22.92 -18.70 -2.62
CA TYR A 414 -24.13 -17.96 -2.24
C TYR A 414 -25.23 -17.96 -3.32
N PRO A 415 -25.60 -19.13 -3.91
CA PRO A 415 -26.51 -19.19 -5.06
C PRO A 415 -27.96 -18.78 -4.75
N GLU A 416 -28.33 -18.74 -3.46
CA GLU A 416 -29.67 -18.33 -3.01
C GLU A 416 -29.78 -16.80 -2.80
N HIS A 417 -28.66 -16.06 -2.81
CA HIS A 417 -28.69 -14.61 -2.71
C HIS A 417 -28.95 -14.00 -4.08
N GLU A 418 -29.96 -13.12 -4.18
CA GLU A 418 -30.26 -12.40 -5.42
C GLU A 418 -29.04 -11.58 -5.85
N LYS A 419 -28.58 -11.82 -7.07
CA LYS A 419 -27.55 -10.98 -7.68
C LYS A 419 -28.10 -9.56 -7.83
N PRO A 420 -27.37 -8.52 -7.40
CA PRO A 420 -27.72 -7.17 -7.82
C PRO A 420 -27.68 -7.12 -9.34
N VAL A 421 -28.75 -6.63 -9.98
CA VAL A 421 -28.80 -6.46 -11.44
C VAL A 421 -27.85 -5.34 -11.81
N THR A 422 -26.67 -5.69 -12.31
CA THR A 422 -25.65 -4.76 -12.84
C THR A 422 -25.89 -4.46 -14.31
N ASP A 423 -27.05 -3.87 -14.63
CA ASP A 423 -27.15 -3.06 -15.85
C ASP A 423 -26.62 -1.65 -15.53
N ALA A 424 -25.87 -1.04 -16.44
CA ALA A 424 -25.50 0.37 -16.32
C ALA A 424 -26.77 1.18 -16.06
N THR A 425 -26.88 1.72 -14.86
CA THR A 425 -28.13 2.27 -14.36
C THR A 425 -28.49 3.53 -15.17
N ASP A 426 -29.75 3.95 -15.18
CA ASP A 426 -30.07 5.24 -15.81
C ASP A 426 -29.31 6.40 -15.14
N LEU A 427 -28.99 6.26 -13.84
CA LEU A 427 -28.14 7.18 -13.08
C LEU A 427 -26.74 7.32 -13.68
N ASP A 428 -26.11 6.20 -13.98
CA ASP A 428 -24.78 6.09 -14.56
C ASP A 428 -24.65 6.85 -15.89
N ARG A 429 -25.62 6.65 -16.77
CA ARG A 429 -25.71 7.38 -18.05
C ARG A 429 -25.89 8.88 -17.80
N GLU A 430 -26.71 9.26 -16.82
CA GLU A 430 -26.92 10.67 -16.48
C GLU A 430 -25.65 11.31 -15.90
N LEU A 431 -24.93 10.65 -14.99
CA LEU A 431 -23.68 11.15 -14.42
C LEU A 431 -22.61 11.37 -15.49
N ARG A 432 -22.51 10.47 -16.49
CA ARG A 432 -21.62 10.63 -17.64
C ARG A 432 -21.94 11.88 -18.46
N LEU A 433 -23.22 12.11 -18.75
CA LEU A 433 -23.67 13.28 -19.51
C LEU A 433 -23.43 14.57 -18.72
N ILE A 434 -23.65 14.55 -17.41
CA ILE A 434 -23.35 15.67 -16.51
C ILE A 434 -21.84 15.95 -16.56
N ARG A 435 -20.99 14.93 -16.43
CA ARG A 435 -19.53 15.05 -16.50
C ARG A 435 -19.07 15.73 -17.79
N GLN A 436 -19.54 15.27 -18.94
CA GLN A 436 -19.21 15.84 -20.25
C GLN A 436 -19.61 17.32 -20.37
N ALA A 437 -20.79 17.67 -19.89
CA ALA A 437 -21.25 19.06 -19.89
C ALA A 437 -20.43 19.94 -18.95
N VAL A 438 -20.04 19.42 -17.78
CA VAL A 438 -19.17 20.13 -16.84
C VAL A 438 -17.79 20.37 -17.45
N ASP A 439 -17.19 19.38 -18.10
CA ASP A 439 -15.92 19.56 -18.82
C ASP A 439 -16.00 20.68 -19.87
N ASP A 440 -17.11 20.75 -20.62
CA ASP A 440 -17.32 21.82 -21.60
C ASP A 440 -17.41 23.20 -20.94
N TYR A 441 -18.17 23.35 -19.84
CA TYR A 441 -18.22 24.60 -19.08
C TYR A 441 -16.84 25.01 -18.55
N LEU A 442 -16.10 24.07 -17.96
CA LEU A 442 -14.78 24.32 -17.40
C LEU A 442 -13.75 24.69 -18.49
N SER A 443 -13.84 24.06 -19.68
CA SER A 443 -12.99 24.40 -20.83
C SER A 443 -13.19 25.84 -21.32
N ARG A 444 -14.39 26.41 -21.08
CA ARG A 444 -14.75 27.81 -21.38
C ARG A 444 -14.46 28.76 -20.21
N GLY A 445 -13.96 28.26 -19.08
CA GLY A 445 -13.73 29.04 -17.86
C GLY A 445 -14.99 29.42 -17.09
N GLU A 446 -16.13 28.78 -17.38
CA GLU A 446 -17.44 29.09 -16.81
C GLU A 446 -17.69 28.31 -15.51
N ILE A 447 -16.86 28.55 -14.49
CA ILE A 447 -16.86 27.78 -13.23
C ILE A 447 -18.20 27.84 -12.50
N GLU A 448 -18.72 29.05 -12.26
CA GLU A 448 -19.98 29.22 -11.53
C GLU A 448 -21.18 28.63 -12.29
N ALA A 449 -21.13 28.65 -13.62
CA ALA A 449 -22.17 28.03 -14.44
C ALA A 449 -22.12 26.50 -14.34
N ALA A 450 -20.91 25.92 -14.35
CA ALA A 450 -20.71 24.49 -14.15
C ALA A 450 -21.24 24.02 -12.79
N GLU A 451 -20.93 24.74 -11.71
CA GLU A 451 -21.36 24.42 -10.35
C GLU A 451 -22.88 24.55 -10.18
N LYS A 452 -23.46 25.61 -10.74
CA LYS A 452 -24.92 25.77 -10.76
C LYS A 452 -25.59 24.63 -11.53
N PHE A 453 -25.05 24.26 -12.69
CA PHE A 453 -25.55 23.15 -13.49
C PHE A 453 -25.48 21.82 -12.72
N MET A 454 -24.38 21.54 -12.01
CA MET A 454 -24.26 20.35 -11.17
C MET A 454 -25.30 20.33 -10.05
N GLU A 455 -25.55 21.44 -9.36
CA GLU A 455 -26.58 21.49 -8.31
C GLU A 455 -28.00 21.29 -8.86
N GLU A 456 -28.32 21.91 -10.00
CA GLU A 456 -29.61 21.68 -10.68
C GLU A 456 -29.80 20.20 -11.06
N LYS A 457 -28.73 19.56 -11.55
CA LYS A 457 -28.75 18.14 -11.90
C LYS A 457 -28.85 17.24 -10.67
N ARG A 458 -28.15 17.56 -9.58
CA ARG A 458 -28.27 16.86 -8.30
C ARG A 458 -29.71 16.88 -7.78
N GLN A 459 -30.39 18.02 -7.84
CA GLN A 459 -31.80 18.14 -7.47
C GLN A 459 -32.73 17.33 -8.39
N SER A 460 -32.42 17.31 -9.70
CA SER A 460 -33.17 16.46 -10.64
C SER A 460 -32.98 14.97 -10.34
N LEU A 461 -31.77 14.53 -9.98
CA LEU A 461 -31.47 13.15 -9.60
C LEU A 461 -32.20 12.77 -8.30
N GLU A 462 -32.20 13.67 -7.31
CA GLU A 462 -32.97 13.52 -6.06
C GLU A 462 -34.45 13.29 -6.35
N SER A 463 -35.04 14.04 -7.27
CA SER A 463 -36.46 13.88 -7.65
C SER A 463 -36.78 12.54 -8.33
N LYS A 464 -35.76 11.85 -8.84
CA LYS A 464 -35.85 10.51 -9.44
C LYS A 464 -35.54 9.39 -8.43
N GLY A 465 -35.29 9.73 -7.17
CA GLY A 465 -34.93 8.78 -6.11
C GLY A 465 -33.43 8.48 -6.00
N TYR A 466 -32.57 9.21 -6.73
CA TYR A 466 -31.13 9.07 -6.63
C TYR A 466 -30.56 10.10 -5.65
N HIS A 467 -30.23 9.64 -4.45
CA HIS A 467 -29.74 10.51 -3.39
C HIS A 467 -28.24 10.79 -3.52
N ILE A 468 -27.89 11.97 -4.04
CA ILE A 468 -26.50 12.47 -4.07
C ILE A 468 -26.42 13.69 -3.15
N ARG A 469 -25.62 13.57 -2.08
CA ARG A 469 -25.45 14.63 -1.07
C ARG A 469 -24.81 15.89 -1.66
N LYS A 470 -23.73 15.72 -2.42
CA LYS A 470 -22.94 16.82 -2.98
C LYS A 470 -22.39 16.40 -4.35
N LEU A 471 -22.72 17.17 -5.38
CA LEU A 471 -22.26 16.95 -6.76
C LEU A 471 -21.42 18.15 -7.18
N ASN A 472 -20.10 17.97 -7.25
CA ASN A 472 -19.14 19.01 -7.60
C ASN A 472 -17.91 18.41 -8.30
N GLN A 473 -16.88 19.22 -8.53
CA GLN A 473 -15.63 18.79 -9.16
C GLN A 473 -14.92 17.71 -8.34
N ALA A 474 -14.98 17.75 -7.00
CA ALA A 474 -14.38 16.72 -6.14
C ALA A 474 -15.13 15.38 -6.23
N TYR A 475 -16.45 15.40 -6.42
CA TYR A 475 -17.24 14.20 -6.71
C TYR A 475 -16.76 13.51 -7.98
N PHE A 476 -16.68 14.25 -9.09
CA PHE A 476 -16.22 13.67 -10.35
C PHE A 476 -14.71 13.35 -10.35
N ALA A 477 -13.91 14.04 -9.53
CA ALA A 477 -12.49 13.72 -9.38
C ALA A 477 -12.28 12.40 -8.63
N TRP A 478 -13.18 12.03 -7.72
CA TRP A 478 -13.11 10.78 -6.97
C TRP A 478 -13.80 9.62 -7.68
N TYR A 479 -15.05 9.79 -8.11
CA TYR A 479 -15.81 8.72 -8.77
C TYR A 479 -15.45 8.56 -10.25
N GLY A 480 -14.90 9.61 -10.90
CA GLY A 480 -14.54 9.55 -12.32
C GLY A 480 -13.18 8.91 -12.65
N THR A 481 -12.40 8.45 -11.66
CA THR A 481 -11.10 7.78 -11.88
C THR A 481 -11.23 6.32 -12.33
N TYR A 482 -12.36 5.68 -12.04
CA TYR A 482 -12.70 4.34 -12.53
C TYR A 482 -13.10 4.44 -14.02
N ALA A 483 -12.26 3.99 -14.95
CA ALA A 483 -12.54 4.07 -16.39
C ALA A 483 -13.61 3.08 -16.89
N ASP A 484 -13.94 2.09 -16.08
CA ASP A 484 -15.01 1.13 -16.24
C ASP A 484 -16.32 1.61 -15.64
N GLU A 485 -16.30 2.52 -14.66
CA GLU A 485 -17.51 3.17 -14.20
C GLU A 485 -18.21 3.86 -15.37
N PRO A 486 -19.54 3.70 -15.50
CA PRO A 486 -20.29 4.26 -16.61
C PRO A 486 -20.20 5.79 -16.76
N SER A 487 -19.79 6.49 -15.71
CA SER A 487 -19.56 7.94 -15.69
C SER A 487 -18.29 8.38 -16.43
N SER A 488 -17.39 7.44 -16.74
CA SER A 488 -16.11 7.74 -17.38
C SER A 488 -16.26 8.14 -18.85
N VAL A 489 -15.44 9.11 -19.25
CA VAL A 489 -15.30 9.58 -20.64
C VAL A 489 -14.02 9.02 -21.30
N SER A 490 -13.23 8.22 -20.57
CA SER A 490 -11.98 7.66 -21.07
C SER A 490 -12.21 6.50 -22.05
N PRO A 491 -11.50 6.43 -23.19
CA PRO A 491 -11.56 5.26 -24.08
C PRO A 491 -10.96 3.99 -23.45
N ILE A 492 -10.14 4.14 -22.40
CA ILE A 492 -9.37 3.06 -21.75
C ILE A 492 -10.28 1.92 -21.29
N GLY A 493 -11.44 2.20 -20.69
CA GLY A 493 -12.35 1.16 -20.22
C GLY A 493 -12.95 0.32 -21.35
N VAL A 494 -13.26 0.94 -22.50
CA VAL A 494 -13.75 0.21 -23.68
C VAL A 494 -12.66 -0.68 -24.25
N GLU A 495 -11.43 -0.19 -24.27
CA GLU A 495 -10.26 -0.91 -24.77
C GLU A 495 -9.87 -2.09 -23.87
N LEU A 496 -9.90 -1.91 -22.55
CA LEU A 496 -9.66 -2.99 -21.59
C LEU A 496 -10.77 -4.05 -21.64
N ARG A 497 -12.05 -3.67 -21.77
CA ARG A 497 -13.15 -4.62 -22.00
C ARG A 497 -12.97 -5.41 -23.29
N ARG A 498 -12.52 -4.75 -24.36
CA ARG A 498 -12.19 -5.42 -25.61
C ARG A 498 -11.05 -6.42 -25.42
N LEU A 499 -9.95 -6.00 -24.79
CA LEU A 499 -8.81 -6.87 -24.51
C LEU A 499 -9.23 -8.08 -23.65
N ARG A 500 -10.09 -7.87 -22.66
CA ARG A 500 -10.66 -8.95 -21.84
C ARG A 500 -11.52 -9.90 -22.66
N GLY A 501 -12.35 -9.39 -23.57
CA GLY A 501 -13.20 -10.20 -24.46
C GLY A 501 -12.41 -11.03 -25.48
N GLU A 502 -11.23 -10.54 -25.89
CA GLU A 502 -10.31 -11.27 -26.77
C GLU A 502 -9.38 -12.24 -26.00
N SER A 503 -9.30 -12.14 -24.67
CA SER A 503 -8.48 -13.01 -23.83
C SER A 503 -9.13 -14.37 -23.57
N SER A 504 -8.38 -15.46 -23.71
CA SER A 504 -8.88 -16.84 -23.52
C SER A 504 -9.23 -17.18 -22.07
N SER A 505 -8.69 -16.44 -21.10
CA SER A 505 -8.95 -16.62 -19.67
C SER A 505 -8.70 -15.33 -18.90
N LEU A 506 -9.27 -15.21 -17.69
CA LEU A 506 -9.02 -14.08 -16.80
C LEU A 506 -7.53 -13.96 -16.44
N LYS A 507 -6.85 -15.09 -16.22
CA LYS A 507 -5.39 -15.12 -16.06
C LYS A 507 -4.65 -14.56 -17.27
N GLY A 508 -5.04 -14.94 -18.49
CA GLY A 508 -4.41 -14.44 -19.71
C GLY A 508 -4.57 -12.93 -19.86
N PHE A 509 -5.75 -12.41 -19.49
CA PHE A 509 -5.99 -10.98 -19.40
C PHE A 509 -5.07 -10.30 -18.37
N LEU A 510 -5.04 -10.79 -17.12
CA LEU A 510 -4.16 -10.26 -16.06
C LEU A 510 -2.68 -10.29 -16.45
N ASP A 511 -2.20 -11.39 -17.02
CA ASP A 511 -0.80 -11.53 -17.45
C ASP A 511 -0.44 -10.47 -18.50
N SER A 512 -1.37 -10.16 -19.40
CA SER A 512 -1.19 -9.16 -20.46
C SER A 512 -1.17 -7.72 -19.91
N VAL A 513 -2.14 -7.36 -19.05
CA VAL A 513 -2.23 -5.99 -18.52
C VAL A 513 -1.20 -5.71 -17.42
N SER A 514 -0.83 -6.71 -16.61
CA SER A 514 0.05 -6.49 -15.45
C SER A 514 1.47 -6.05 -15.83
N VAL A 515 1.93 -6.38 -17.04
CA VAL A 515 3.24 -5.96 -17.55
C VAL A 515 3.23 -4.58 -18.21
N MET A 516 2.06 -3.99 -18.41
CA MET A 516 1.95 -2.67 -19.04
C MET A 516 2.60 -1.60 -18.16
N THR A 517 3.30 -0.72 -18.83
CA THR A 517 4.02 0.40 -18.24
C THR A 517 3.48 1.73 -18.76
N SER A 518 2.78 1.75 -19.87
CA SER A 518 2.21 2.96 -20.47
C SER A 518 0.85 2.68 -21.13
N ARG A 519 0.11 3.75 -21.44
CA ARG A 519 -1.09 3.65 -22.27
C ARG A 519 -0.81 3.11 -23.66
N GLN A 520 0.37 3.40 -24.22
CA GLN A 520 0.79 2.90 -25.53
C GLN A 520 0.86 1.36 -25.55
N ASP A 521 1.30 0.74 -24.46
CA ASP A 521 1.39 -0.73 -24.36
C ASP A 521 0.00 -1.39 -24.54
N LEU A 522 -1.07 -0.74 -24.05
CA LEU A 522 -2.45 -1.17 -24.28
C LEU A 522 -2.87 -1.01 -25.74
N VAL A 523 -2.49 0.11 -26.40
CA VAL A 523 -2.76 0.31 -27.84
C VAL A 523 -2.07 -0.78 -28.66
N ASP A 524 -0.77 -0.98 -28.44
CA ASP A 524 0.07 -1.90 -29.20
C ASP A 524 -0.43 -3.35 -29.05
N THR A 525 -0.85 -3.72 -27.83
CA THR A 525 -1.43 -5.04 -27.57
C THR A 525 -2.72 -5.24 -28.38
N LEU A 526 -3.63 -4.26 -28.38
CA LEU A 526 -4.87 -4.35 -29.16
C LEU A 526 -4.61 -4.35 -30.67
N GLU A 527 -3.62 -3.61 -31.17
CA GLU A 527 -3.22 -3.64 -32.58
C GLU A 527 -2.68 -5.00 -32.99
N SER A 528 -1.88 -5.64 -32.12
CA SER A 528 -1.34 -6.98 -32.38
C SER A 528 -2.40 -8.08 -32.46
N LEU A 529 -3.56 -7.89 -31.82
CA LEU A 529 -4.70 -8.82 -31.87
C LEU A 529 -5.51 -8.69 -33.18
N ASN A 530 -5.31 -7.61 -33.95
CA ASN A 530 -5.96 -7.39 -35.25
C ASN A 530 -5.14 -7.87 -36.46
N GLN A 531 -3.93 -8.38 -36.23
CA GLN A 531 -3.02 -8.93 -37.25
C GLN A 531 -3.04 -10.46 -37.18
#